data_AF-A0A7J5YQ68-F1
#
_entry.id   AF-A0A7J5YQ68-F1
#
_cell.length_a   1.000
_cell.length_b   1.000
_cell.length_c   1.000
_cell.angle_alpha   90.00
_cell.angle_beta   90.00
_cell.angle_gamma   90.00
#
_symmetry.space_group_name_H-M   'P 1'
#
loop_
_entity.id
_entity.type
_entity.pdbx_description
1 polymer ?
#
loop_
_entity_poly.entity_id
_entity_poly.type
_entity_poly.pdbx_seq_one_letter_code
_entity_poly.pdbx_strand_id
1 'polypeptide(L)'
;MNKDTKAALNRISNAEKRISTLEDQASTDESDPLPEIDQAHRALGPKPNPDKPPRTIIWRLLRGALLFEGQRFFVRQDLAMEIQKQRAAYKDILEKVKNTGLRFGLILQDLSSLSRERLSNMNHRRRH
;
A
#
# COMPACT_ATOMS: atom_id res chain seq x y z
N MET A 1 -39.93 -25.67 -18.09
CA MET A 1 -38.89 -25.02 -17.27
C MET A 1 -37.77 -24.56 -18.20
N ASN A 2 -37.52 -23.25 -18.29
CA ASN A 2 -36.62 -22.68 -19.30
C ASN A 2 -35.13 -23.00 -19.02
N LYS A 3 -34.35 -23.23 -20.08
CA LYS A 3 -32.90 -23.48 -19.96
C LYS A 3 -32.18 -22.30 -19.26
N ASP A 4 -32.70 -21.10 -19.44
CA ASP A 4 -32.13 -19.87 -18.88
C ASP A 4 -32.30 -19.77 -17.37
N THR A 5 -33.42 -20.27 -16.81
CA THR A 5 -33.64 -20.26 -15.36
C THR A 5 -32.76 -21.29 -14.65
N LYS A 6 -32.47 -22.42 -15.30
CA LYS A 6 -31.55 -23.44 -14.78
C LYS A 6 -30.10 -22.95 -14.75
N ALA A 7 -29.69 -22.18 -15.76
CA ALA A 7 -28.37 -21.55 -15.81
C ALA A 7 -28.19 -20.46 -14.73
N ALA A 8 -29.24 -19.67 -14.47
CA ALA A 8 -29.22 -18.67 -13.40
C ALA A 8 -29.12 -19.30 -12.00
N LEU A 9 -29.90 -20.34 -11.73
CA LEU A 9 -29.84 -21.08 -10.45
C LEU A 9 -28.47 -21.71 -10.20
N ASN A 10 -27.83 -22.28 -11.23
CA ASN A 10 -26.49 -22.82 -11.10
C ASN A 10 -25.43 -21.72 -10.84
N ARG A 11 -25.61 -20.51 -11.40
CA ARG A 11 -24.71 -19.38 -11.13
C ARG A 11 -24.85 -18.89 -9.69
N ILE A 12 -26.08 -18.83 -9.17
CA ILE A 12 -26.36 -18.42 -7.79
C ILE A 12 -25.76 -19.44 -6.81
N SER A 13 -26.02 -20.73 -7.00
CA SER A 13 -25.46 -21.79 -6.16
C SER A 13 -23.92 -21.81 -6.16
N ASN A 14 -23.30 -21.56 -7.32
CA ASN A 14 -21.84 -21.45 -7.41
C ASN A 14 -21.29 -20.18 -6.74
N ALA A 15 -22.05 -19.08 -6.75
CA ALA A 15 -21.67 -17.86 -6.04
C ALA A 15 -21.74 -18.05 -4.52
N GLU A 16 -22.79 -18.71 -4.02
CA GLU A 16 -22.96 -19.02 -2.59
C GLU A 16 -21.82 -19.91 -2.07
N LYS A 17 -21.43 -20.95 -2.83
CA LYS A 17 -20.28 -21.79 -2.48
C LYS A 17 -18.97 -21.01 -2.42
N ARG A 18 -18.77 -20.04 -3.33
CA ARG A 18 -17.58 -19.18 -3.33
C ARG A 18 -17.58 -18.20 -2.17
N ILE A 19 -18.75 -17.69 -1.75
CA ILE A 19 -18.88 -16.80 -0.59
C ILE A 19 -18.55 -17.57 0.68
N SER A 20 -19.12 -18.77 0.88
CA SER A 20 -18.79 -19.60 2.05
C SER A 20 -17.30 -19.97 2.10
N THR A 21 -16.68 -20.24 0.95
CA THR A 21 -15.22 -20.54 0.90
C THR A 21 -14.35 -19.32 1.24
N LEU A 22 -14.83 -18.10 0.96
CA LEU A 22 -14.12 -16.86 1.29
C LEU A 22 -14.34 -16.44 2.76
N GLU A 23 -15.47 -16.79 3.35
CA GLU A 23 -15.75 -16.57 4.78
C GLU A 23 -14.88 -17.49 5.66
N ASP A 24 -14.68 -18.76 5.25
CA ASP A 24 -13.77 -19.68 5.95
C ASP A 24 -12.28 -19.26 5.82
N GLN A 25 -11.92 -18.52 4.77
CA GLN A 25 -10.57 -17.96 4.58
C GLN A 25 -10.39 -16.55 5.17
N ALA A 26 -11.45 -15.96 5.70
CA ALA A 26 -11.43 -14.70 6.43
C ALA A 26 -11.38 -14.90 7.96
N SER A 27 -11.17 -16.14 8.43
CA SER A 27 -10.57 -16.38 9.73
C SER A 27 -9.13 -15.90 9.67
N THR A 28 -8.93 -14.59 9.85
CA THR A 28 -7.68 -14.02 10.31
C THR A 28 -7.20 -14.86 11.48
N ASP A 29 -6.08 -15.57 11.30
CA ASP A 29 -5.32 -16.10 12.42
C ASP A 29 -5.22 -14.97 13.46
N GLU A 30 -5.81 -15.21 14.63
CA GLU A 30 -5.65 -14.45 15.88
C GLU A 30 -4.19 -14.57 16.38
N SER A 31 -3.23 -14.28 15.50
CA SER A 31 -1.80 -14.36 15.78
C SER A 31 -0.99 -13.28 15.05
N ASP A 32 -1.58 -12.53 14.12
CA ASP A 32 -0.94 -11.31 13.66
C ASP A 32 -1.19 -10.21 14.71
N PRO A 33 -0.14 -9.67 15.35
CA PRO A 33 -0.31 -8.65 16.37
C PRO A 33 -1.07 -7.47 15.77
N LEU A 34 -2.08 -7.00 16.51
CA LEU A 34 -2.80 -5.78 16.15
C LEU A 34 -1.77 -4.67 15.88
N PRO A 35 -1.93 -3.90 14.79
CA PRO A 35 -0.99 -2.84 14.47
C PRO A 35 -0.86 -1.85 15.61
N GLU A 36 0.31 -1.80 16.23
CA GLU A 36 0.61 -0.79 17.24
C GLU A 36 0.85 0.55 16.54
N ILE A 37 0.07 1.56 16.93
CA ILE A 37 0.18 2.92 16.41
C ILE A 37 1.10 3.70 17.36
N ASP A 38 2.35 3.91 16.95
CA ASP A 38 3.33 4.69 17.72
C ASP A 38 2.92 6.18 17.81
N GLN A 39 2.45 6.75 16.70
CA GLN A 39 2.03 8.15 16.67
C GLN A 39 0.98 8.40 15.59
N ALA A 40 0.02 9.25 15.92
CA ALA A 40 -1.06 9.65 15.03
C ALA A 40 -1.33 11.16 15.07
N HIS A 41 -1.17 11.87 13.95
CA HIS A 41 -1.54 13.29 13.87
C HIS A 41 -2.16 13.67 12.51
N ARG A 42 -2.87 14.80 12.48
CA ARG A 42 -3.39 15.40 11.24
C ARG A 42 -2.37 16.36 10.66
N ALA A 43 -2.34 16.50 9.34
CA ALA A 43 -1.53 17.54 8.69
C ALA A 43 -1.86 18.94 9.25
N LEU A 44 -0.81 19.75 9.44
CA LEU A 44 -0.85 21.07 10.09
C LEU A 44 -1.53 22.18 9.25
N GLY A 45 -2.11 21.84 8.10
CA GLY A 45 -2.81 22.81 7.25
C GLY A 45 -4.09 23.39 7.88
N PRO A 46 -4.70 24.42 7.29
CA PRO A 46 -5.98 24.96 7.75
C PRO A 46 -7.12 23.94 7.64
N LYS A 47 -8.23 24.17 8.36
CA LYS A 47 -9.38 23.24 8.33
C LYS A 47 -9.97 23.24 6.91
N PRO A 48 -10.11 22.08 6.26
CA PRO A 48 -10.68 22.05 4.92
C PRO A 48 -12.15 22.49 4.99
N ASN A 49 -12.60 23.13 3.90
CA ASN A 49 -14.01 23.42 3.69
C ASN A 49 -14.81 22.11 3.60
N PRO A 50 -16.12 22.12 3.87
CA PRO A 50 -16.97 20.92 3.82
C PRO A 50 -16.89 20.17 2.48
N ASP A 51 -16.74 20.90 1.38
CA ASP A 51 -16.67 20.33 0.01
C ASP A 51 -15.28 19.83 -0.38
N LYS A 52 -14.27 20.05 0.48
CA LYS A 52 -12.89 19.63 0.23
C LYS A 52 -12.59 18.31 0.93
N PRO A 53 -11.67 17.50 0.38
CA PRO A 53 -11.28 16.26 1.02
C PRO A 53 -10.75 16.49 2.44
N PRO A 54 -10.99 15.54 3.37
CA PRO A 54 -10.50 15.63 4.73
C PRO A 54 -8.96 15.69 4.75
N ARG A 55 -8.39 16.30 5.79
CA ARG A 55 -6.93 16.40 5.92
C ARG A 55 -6.32 15.01 5.98
N THR A 56 -5.20 14.85 5.26
CA THR A 56 -4.35 13.67 5.38
C THR A 56 -3.97 13.45 6.82
N ILE A 57 -4.08 12.19 7.23
CA ILE A 57 -3.72 11.72 8.54
C ILE A 57 -2.35 11.03 8.39
N ILE A 58 -1.38 11.41 9.23
CA ILE A 58 0.01 10.95 9.17
C ILE A 58 0.26 10.05 10.38
N TRP A 59 0.40 8.75 10.13
CA TRP A 59 0.57 7.71 11.14
C TRP A 59 1.84 6.89 10.89
N ARG A 60 2.45 6.37 11.95
CA ARG A 60 3.49 5.35 11.88
C ARG A 60 2.87 3.99 12.22
N LEU A 61 2.84 3.08 11.25
CA LEU A 61 2.18 1.78 11.36
C LEU A 61 3.21 0.63 11.33
N LEU A 62 3.03 -0.33 12.23
CA LEU A 62 3.76 -1.60 12.24
C LEU A 62 2.90 -2.70 11.59
N ARG A 63 2.83 -2.70 10.24
CA ARG A 63 2.18 -3.73 9.37
C ARG A 63 0.64 -3.89 9.52
N GLY A 64 -0.02 -4.56 8.57
CA GLY A 64 -1.46 -4.93 8.66
C GLY A 64 -2.31 -4.59 7.43
N ALA A 65 -3.45 -5.30 7.29
CA ALA A 65 -4.49 -5.01 6.30
C ALA A 65 -5.40 -3.87 6.79
N LEU A 66 -5.79 -2.97 5.88
CA LEU A 66 -6.40 -1.69 6.24
C LEU A 66 -7.82 -1.57 5.70
N LEU A 67 -8.78 -1.79 6.59
CA LEU A 67 -10.20 -1.47 6.41
C LEU A 67 -10.60 -0.49 7.52
N PHE A 68 -11.36 0.54 7.18
CA PHE A 68 -11.97 1.46 8.14
C PHE A 68 -13.47 1.48 7.87
N GLU A 69 -14.29 1.03 8.84
CA GLU A 69 -15.76 0.93 8.70
C GLU A 69 -16.20 0.12 7.45
N GLY A 70 -15.48 -0.96 7.12
CA GLY A 70 -15.73 -1.77 5.92
C GLY A 70 -15.28 -1.11 4.61
N GLN A 71 -14.79 0.14 4.66
CA GLN A 71 -14.25 0.86 3.52
C GLN A 71 -12.74 0.69 3.42
N ARG A 72 -12.25 0.44 2.20
CA ARG A 72 -10.81 0.43 1.91
C ARG A 72 -10.28 1.86 1.90
N PHE A 73 -9.17 2.10 2.59
CA PHE A 73 -8.42 3.34 2.48
C PHE A 73 -6.99 3.08 2.00
N PHE A 74 -6.35 4.11 1.47
CA PHE A 74 -5.00 4.03 0.93
C PHE A 74 -4.00 4.60 1.93
N VAL A 75 -2.98 3.82 2.27
CA VAL A 75 -1.80 4.32 2.96
C VAL A 75 -0.70 4.60 1.93
N ARG A 76 -0.12 5.79 2.04
CA ARG A 76 1.05 6.18 1.26
C ARG A 76 2.19 6.42 2.24
N GLN A 77 3.38 5.94 1.87
CA GLN A 77 4.59 6.31 2.60
C GLN A 77 4.79 7.81 2.51
N ASP A 78 5.08 8.44 3.64
CA ASP A 78 5.56 9.80 3.67
C ASP A 78 7.03 9.79 3.22
N LEU A 79 7.31 10.47 2.12
CA LEU A 79 8.61 10.45 1.46
C LEU A 79 9.10 11.87 1.28
N ALA A 80 10.40 12.08 1.47
CA ALA A 80 11.04 13.34 1.15
C ALA A 80 10.78 13.74 -0.32
N MET A 81 10.65 15.04 -0.58
CA MET A 81 10.32 15.56 -1.91
C MET A 81 11.27 15.05 -3.01
N GLU A 82 12.56 14.88 -2.69
CA GLU A 82 13.54 14.36 -3.64
C GLU A 82 13.19 12.94 -4.10
N ILE A 83 12.85 12.05 -3.15
CA ILE A 83 12.42 10.68 -3.45
C ILE A 83 11.09 10.67 -4.21
N GLN A 84 10.18 11.60 -3.89
CA GLN A 84 8.93 11.74 -4.65
C GLN A 84 9.20 12.13 -6.11
N LYS A 85 10.14 13.06 -6.36
CA LYS A 85 10.55 13.44 -7.72
C LYS A 85 11.19 12.27 -8.47
N GLN A 86 12.09 11.53 -7.81
CA GLN A 86 12.69 10.32 -8.39
C GLN A 86 11.61 9.31 -8.76
N ARG A 87 10.63 9.04 -7.89
CA ARG A 87 9.48 8.16 -8.20
C ARG A 87 8.66 8.67 -9.38
N ALA A 88 8.42 9.97 -9.46
CA ALA A 88 7.68 10.56 -10.57
C ALA A 88 8.38 10.33 -11.93
N ALA A 89 9.72 10.32 -11.95
CA ALA A 89 10.49 10.03 -13.16
C ALA A 89 10.29 8.59 -13.68
N TYR A 90 9.96 7.63 -12.80
CA TYR A 90 9.70 6.24 -13.21
C TYR A 90 8.26 6.00 -13.64
N LYS A 91 7.35 6.98 -13.52
CA LYS A 91 5.91 6.80 -13.74
C LYS A 91 5.61 6.16 -15.10
N ASP A 92 6.25 6.66 -16.16
CA ASP A 92 6.01 6.21 -17.53
C ASP A 92 6.47 4.76 -17.74
N ILE A 93 7.58 4.36 -17.11
CA ILE A 93 8.10 2.99 -17.17
C ILE A 93 7.16 2.06 -16.42
N LEU A 94 6.71 2.45 -15.22
CA LEU A 94 5.79 1.65 -14.42
C LEU A 94 4.45 1.45 -15.14
N GLU A 95 3.96 2.45 -15.86
CA GLU A 95 2.75 2.33 -16.68
C GLU A 95 2.92 1.32 -17.82
N LYS A 96 4.07 1.35 -18.51
CA LYS A 96 4.39 0.36 -19.55
C LYS A 96 4.45 -1.06 -18.99
N VAL A 97 5.11 -1.27 -17.85
CA VAL A 97 5.18 -2.59 -17.20
C VAL A 97 3.81 -3.04 -16.69
N LYS A 98 2.95 -2.12 -16.23
CA LYS A 98 1.59 -2.46 -15.84
C LYS A 98 0.77 -2.98 -17.01
N ASN A 99 0.93 -2.38 -18.18
CA ASN A 99 0.20 -2.75 -19.39
C ASN A 99 0.60 -4.12 -19.96
N THR A 100 1.74 -4.69 -19.54
CA THR A 100 2.12 -6.07 -19.90
C THR A 100 1.51 -7.13 -18.98
N GLY A 101 0.77 -6.73 -17.94
CA GLY A 101 0.20 -7.63 -16.94
C GLY A 101 1.20 -8.14 -15.91
N LEU A 102 2.44 -7.64 -15.92
CA LEU A 102 3.47 -7.99 -14.94
C LEU A 102 3.16 -7.35 -13.58
N ARG A 103 3.35 -8.11 -12.50
CA ARG A 103 3.31 -7.61 -11.13
C ARG A 103 4.69 -7.07 -10.78
N PHE A 104 4.76 -5.81 -10.33
CA PHE A 104 6.01 -5.17 -9.94
C PHE A 104 5.82 -4.35 -8.65
N GLY A 105 6.92 -4.11 -7.94
CA GLY A 105 6.99 -3.24 -6.78
C GLY A 105 8.25 -2.39 -6.82
N LEU A 106 8.15 -1.13 -6.40
CA LEU A 106 9.29 -0.22 -6.29
C LEU A 106 9.83 -0.25 -4.86
N ILE A 107 11.01 -0.85 -4.68
CA ILE A 107 11.69 -0.93 -3.38
C ILE A 107 12.57 0.30 -3.26
N LEU A 108 12.33 1.12 -2.22
CA LEU A 108 13.24 2.20 -1.86
C LEU A 108 14.35 1.63 -0.99
N GLN A 109 15.59 1.68 -1.46
CA GLN A 109 16.75 1.45 -0.62
C GLN A 109 17.03 2.71 0.18
N ASP A 110 17.18 2.56 1.50
CA ASP A 110 17.65 3.64 2.34
C ASP A 110 19.11 3.97 2.00
N LEU A 111 19.33 5.17 1.45
CA LEU A 111 20.64 5.69 1.06
C LEU A 111 21.54 5.98 2.29
N SER A 112 21.01 5.88 3.51
CA SER A 112 21.80 6.00 4.75
C SER A 112 22.89 4.92 4.87
N SER A 113 22.68 3.75 4.26
CA SER A 113 23.66 2.66 4.24
C SER A 113 24.82 2.92 3.27
N LEU A 114 24.51 3.51 2.10
CA LEU A 114 25.49 3.82 1.05
C LEU A 114 26.37 5.03 1.37
N SER A 115 25.91 5.96 2.21
CA SER A 115 26.64 7.16 2.60
C SER A 115 27.75 6.88 3.63
N ARG A 116 27.60 5.86 4.50
CA ARG A 116 28.68 5.42 5.41
C ARG A 116 29.86 4.79 4.66
N GLU A 117 29.58 3.98 3.65
CA GLU A 117 30.61 3.34 2.81
C GLU A 117 31.37 4.34 1.93
N ARG A 118 30.65 5.31 1.34
CA ARG A 118 31.29 6.37 0.54
C ARG A 118 32.19 7.30 1.36
N LEU A 119 31.79 7.65 2.59
CA LEU A 119 32.62 8.48 3.48
C LEU A 119 33.86 7.74 3.99
N SER A 120 33.75 6.42 4.23
CA SER A 120 34.89 5.56 4.56
C SER A 120 35.94 5.53 3.44
N ASN A 121 35.48 5.34 2.19
CA ASN A 121 36.36 5.26 1.02
C ASN A 121 36.98 6.61 0.62
N MET A 122 36.32 7.73 0.91
CA MET A 122 36.88 9.07 0.70
C MET A 122 38.03 9.40 1.66
N ASN A 123 38.00 8.86 2.89
CA ASN A 123 39.04 9.10 3.89
C ASN A 123 40.32 8.27 3.64
N HIS A 124 40.22 7.11 2.99
CA HIS A 124 41.39 6.31 2.60
C HIS A 124 42.19 6.94 1.46
N ARG A 125 41.53 7.64 0.51
CA ARG A 125 42.20 8.27 -0.64
C ARG A 125 42.89 9.60 -0.34
N ARG A 126 42.70 10.18 0.85
CA ARG A 126 43.35 11.43 1.27
C ARG A 126 44.60 11.23 2.14
N ARG A 127 45.01 9.97 2.37
CA ARG A 127 46.17 9.61 3.22
C ARG A 127 47.36 9.01 2.48
N HIS A 128 47.39 9.11 1.14
CA HIS A 128 48.54 8.76 0.32
C HIS A 128 48.99 9.96 -0.50
#